data_AF-A0A2H0TWP4-F1
#
_entry.id   AF-A0A2H0TWP4-F1
#
_cell.length_a   1.000
_cell.length_b   1.000
_cell.length_c   1.000
_cell.angle_alpha   90.00
_cell.angle_beta   90.00
_cell.angle_gamma   90.00
#
_symmetry.space_group_name_H-M   'P 1'
#
loop_
_entity.id
_entity.type
_entity.pdbx_description
1 polymer ?
#
loop_
_entity_poly.entity_id
_entity_poly.type
_entity_poly.pdbx_seq_one_letter_code
_entity_poly.pdbx_strand_id
1 'polypeptide(L)'
;KDFLSSFQHPPQMRKQKKSAKTFFLWVFIIFTVCGGVGTYYFYTKYDALQQNGNIVSQRDLEDTLTKVSALMVLPTDEVPTLATILDKTKLQAQSFFQTAENGDKLLAFTKSMQAILYRPSTNKIIKVAPIYIDTDTTAQSGATTQEETVAPVIVEEESPVSTTSLRIAYYNGSGIPNVSSQTEKKVQDVYPEYQTTLLANASAQDYSTTIVVDVSGQHAMEATTLAKLLGATVGLLPPGEVRPDADIVIISGK
;
A
#
# COMPACT_ATOMS: atom_id res chain seq x y z
N LYS A 1 -81.42 14.18 -67.32
CA LYS A 1 -80.18 14.93 -67.66
C LYS A 1 -79.60 15.47 -66.35
N ASP A 2 -79.32 14.61 -65.37
CA ASP A 2 -78.16 13.70 -65.30
C ASP A 2 -76.86 14.47 -65.50
N PHE A 3 -76.08 14.64 -64.42
CA PHE A 3 -74.64 14.33 -64.39
C PHE A 3 -73.93 14.67 -63.06
N LEU A 4 -74.56 14.68 -61.87
CA LEU A 4 -73.81 15.09 -60.65
C LEU A 4 -74.08 14.19 -59.43
N SER A 5 -74.01 12.88 -59.66
CA SER A 5 -73.80 11.88 -58.62
C SER A 5 -72.32 11.80 -58.24
N SER A 6 -72.08 11.64 -56.94
CA SER A 6 -70.93 10.97 -56.32
C SER A 6 -69.51 11.54 -56.55
N PHE A 7 -69.16 12.58 -55.81
CA PHE A 7 -67.82 12.69 -55.21
C PHE A 7 -67.97 13.08 -53.74
N GLN A 8 -68.36 12.10 -52.94
CA GLN A 8 -68.42 12.20 -51.49
C GLN A 8 -67.12 11.68 -50.86
N HIS A 9 -66.63 12.46 -49.91
CA HIS A 9 -65.63 12.19 -48.86
C HIS A 9 -64.15 12.51 -49.16
N PRO A 10 -63.61 13.62 -48.59
CA PRO A 10 -62.16 13.84 -48.51
C PRO A 10 -61.51 12.88 -47.49
N PRO A 11 -60.21 12.57 -47.64
CA PRO A 11 -59.51 11.64 -46.76
C PRO A 11 -59.36 12.25 -45.36
N GLN A 12 -59.88 11.57 -44.34
CA GLN A 12 -59.64 11.96 -42.95
C GLN A 12 -58.19 11.64 -42.56
N MET A 13 -57.34 12.67 -42.55
CA MET A 13 -56.02 12.59 -41.93
C MET A 13 -56.16 12.46 -40.40
N ARG A 14 -55.97 11.23 -39.91
CA ARG A 14 -55.95 10.90 -38.49
C ARG A 14 -54.72 11.54 -37.86
N LYS A 15 -54.86 12.74 -37.27
CA LYS A 15 -53.81 13.38 -36.46
C LYS A 15 -53.49 12.49 -35.25
N GLN A 16 -52.45 11.66 -35.38
CA GLN A 16 -51.87 10.94 -34.24
C GLN A 16 -51.26 11.97 -33.28
N LYS A 17 -52.02 12.32 -32.25
CA LYS A 17 -51.56 13.12 -31.12
C LYS A 17 -50.58 12.24 -30.34
N LYS A 18 -49.29 12.23 -30.72
CA LYS A 18 -48.26 11.57 -29.90
C LYS A 18 -48.33 12.21 -28.51
N SER A 19 -48.71 11.39 -27.54
CA SER A 19 -49.01 11.82 -26.18
C SER A 19 -47.78 12.48 -25.58
N ALA A 20 -47.90 13.69 -25.02
CA ALA A 20 -46.78 14.32 -24.30
C ALA A 20 -46.19 13.37 -23.23
N LYS A 21 -46.98 12.42 -22.72
CA LYS A 21 -46.54 11.35 -21.83
C LYS A 21 -45.48 10.44 -22.46
N THR A 22 -45.55 10.13 -23.75
CA THR A 22 -44.50 9.33 -24.42
C THR A 22 -43.23 10.13 -24.63
N PHE A 23 -43.32 11.45 -24.85
CA PHE A 23 -42.15 12.32 -24.91
C PHE A 23 -41.42 12.41 -23.55
N PHE A 24 -42.17 12.64 -22.46
CA PHE A 24 -41.58 12.65 -21.11
C PHE A 24 -41.03 11.28 -20.69
N LEU A 25 -41.65 10.18 -21.12
CA LEU A 25 -41.12 8.83 -20.91
C LEU A 25 -39.74 8.65 -21.58
N TRP A 26 -39.59 9.11 -22.83
CA TRP A 26 -38.31 9.01 -23.55
C TRP A 26 -37.21 9.89 -22.94
N VAL A 27 -37.53 11.09 -22.47
CA VAL A 27 -36.57 11.98 -21.78
C VAL A 27 -36.11 11.35 -20.46
N PHE A 28 -37.02 10.75 -19.70
CA PHE A 28 -36.68 10.06 -18.45
C PHE A 28 -35.79 8.83 -18.68
N ILE A 29 -36.06 8.06 -19.73
CA ILE A 29 -35.21 6.91 -20.12
C ILE A 29 -33.81 7.38 -20.49
N ILE A 30 -33.67 8.44 -21.30
CA ILE A 30 -32.36 9.01 -21.67
C ILE A 30 -31.59 9.53 -20.46
N PHE A 31 -32.28 10.21 -19.53
CA PHE A 31 -31.65 10.71 -18.31
C PHE A 31 -31.15 9.57 -17.40
N THR A 32 -31.93 8.48 -17.31
CA THR A 32 -31.57 7.28 -16.54
C THR A 32 -30.37 6.55 -17.17
N VAL A 33 -30.31 6.46 -18.50
CA VAL A 33 -29.18 5.84 -19.22
C VAL A 33 -27.92 6.69 -19.07
N CYS A 34 -28.00 8.02 -19.24
CA CYS A 34 -26.84 8.91 -19.04
C CYS A 34 -26.36 8.91 -17.57
N GLY A 35 -27.29 8.89 -16.60
CA GLY A 35 -26.96 8.77 -15.18
C GLY A 35 -26.32 7.43 -14.83
N GLY A 36 -26.79 6.33 -15.43
CA GLY A 36 -26.21 5.00 -15.25
C GLY A 36 -24.77 4.89 -15.76
N VAL A 37 -24.47 5.47 -16.93
CA VAL A 37 -23.11 5.50 -17.50
C VAL A 37 -22.17 6.35 -16.66
N GLY A 38 -22.62 7.52 -16.20
CA GLY A 38 -21.83 8.39 -15.32
C GLY A 38 -21.53 7.73 -13.96
N THR A 39 -22.53 7.07 -13.38
CA THR A 39 -22.38 6.36 -12.10
C THR A 39 -21.44 5.16 -12.26
N TYR A 40 -21.54 4.40 -13.34
CA TYR A 40 -20.62 3.28 -13.63
C TYR A 40 -19.17 3.76 -13.84
N TYR A 41 -18.96 4.85 -14.58
CA TYR A 41 -17.63 5.44 -14.75
C TYR A 41 -17.04 5.95 -13.42
N PHE A 42 -17.86 6.58 -12.59
CA PHE A 42 -17.42 7.06 -11.29
C PHE A 42 -17.16 5.90 -10.31
N TYR A 43 -17.97 4.84 -10.35
CA TYR A 43 -17.80 3.65 -9.53
C TYR A 43 -16.53 2.89 -9.89
N THR A 44 -16.21 2.71 -11.18
CA THR A 44 -14.95 2.07 -11.62
C THR A 44 -13.72 2.90 -11.23
N LYS A 45 -13.81 4.24 -11.23
CA LYS A 45 -12.75 5.12 -10.71
C LYS A 45 -12.64 5.09 -9.18
N TYR A 46 -13.75 4.98 -8.46
CA TYR A 46 -13.79 4.93 -7.01
C TYR A 46 -13.31 3.58 -6.45
N ASP A 47 -13.72 2.46 -7.08
CA ASP A 47 -13.19 1.12 -6.77
C ASP A 47 -11.69 1.03 -7.06
N ALA A 48 -11.20 1.67 -8.13
CA ALA A 48 -9.77 1.74 -8.41
C ALA A 48 -8.96 2.54 -7.37
N LEU A 49 -9.60 3.41 -6.59
CA LEU A 49 -8.97 4.15 -5.48
C LEU A 49 -9.09 3.40 -4.15
N GLN A 50 -10.19 2.68 -3.93
CA GLN A 50 -10.43 1.85 -2.74
C GLN A 50 -9.63 0.54 -2.74
N GLN A 51 -9.42 -0.07 -3.91
CA GLN A 51 -8.66 -1.33 -4.03
C GLN A 51 -7.14 -1.13 -4.16
N ASN A 52 -6.66 0.10 -4.38
CA ASN A 52 -5.24 0.40 -4.59
C ASN A 52 -4.72 1.46 -3.60
N GLY A 53 -4.65 1.13 -2.31
CA GLY A 53 -3.96 1.96 -1.31
C GLY A 53 -2.51 2.33 -1.71
N ASN A 54 -1.88 1.51 -2.56
CA ASN A 54 -0.51 1.71 -3.04
C ASN A 54 -0.33 2.74 -4.17
N ILE A 55 -1.36 3.02 -5.00
CA ILE A 55 -1.26 4.07 -6.02
C ILE A 55 -1.41 5.45 -5.36
N VAL A 56 -2.22 5.54 -4.30
CA VAL A 56 -2.35 6.75 -3.49
C VAL A 56 -1.07 7.02 -2.72
N SER A 57 -0.43 5.99 -2.12
CA SER A 57 0.80 6.17 -1.35
C SER A 57 2.01 6.60 -2.20
N GLN A 58 2.17 6.08 -3.42
CA GLN A 58 3.26 6.50 -4.32
C GLN A 58 3.06 7.93 -4.82
N ARG A 59 1.84 8.30 -5.23
CA ARG A 59 1.54 9.71 -5.60
C ARG A 59 1.77 10.65 -4.43
N ASP A 60 1.34 10.27 -3.24
CA ASP A 60 1.53 11.07 -2.03
C ASP A 60 3.02 11.28 -1.71
N LEU A 61 3.86 10.26 -1.93
CA LEU A 61 5.31 10.38 -1.77
C LEU A 61 5.92 11.33 -2.80
N GLU A 62 5.62 11.16 -4.10
CA GLU A 62 6.11 12.02 -5.18
C GLU A 62 5.70 13.48 -4.99
N ASP A 63 4.43 13.72 -4.67
CA ASP A 63 3.89 15.06 -4.41
C ASP A 63 4.56 15.70 -3.18
N THR A 64 4.83 14.90 -2.15
CA THR A 64 5.49 15.38 -0.93
C THR A 64 6.95 15.70 -1.19
N LEU A 65 7.68 14.83 -1.89
CA LEU A 65 9.07 15.06 -2.29
C LEU A 65 9.20 16.32 -3.14
N THR A 66 8.30 16.52 -4.10
CA THR A 66 8.29 17.72 -4.96
C THR A 66 8.13 18.99 -4.12
N LYS A 67 7.21 18.99 -3.15
CA LYS A 67 7.00 20.15 -2.27
C LYS A 67 8.16 20.38 -1.32
N VAL A 68 8.68 19.32 -0.70
CA VAL A 68 9.76 19.42 0.30
C VAL A 68 11.08 19.81 -0.36
N SER A 69 11.38 19.30 -1.56
CA SER A 69 12.58 19.69 -2.34
C SER A 69 12.58 21.15 -2.77
N ALA A 70 11.41 21.78 -2.91
CA ALA A 70 11.31 23.22 -3.14
C ALA A 70 11.58 24.06 -1.88
N LEU A 71 11.52 23.45 -0.69
CA LEU A 71 11.69 24.12 0.60
C LEU A 71 13.08 23.88 1.22
N MET A 72 13.72 22.76 0.90
CA MET A 72 15.03 22.36 1.43
C MET A 72 15.74 21.43 0.43
N VAL A 73 17.08 21.48 0.42
CA VAL A 73 17.90 20.50 -0.31
C VAL A 73 17.75 19.13 0.31
N LEU A 74 17.35 18.14 -0.48
CA LEU A 74 17.15 16.75 -0.05
C LEU A 74 18.28 15.84 -0.55
N PRO A 75 18.56 14.73 0.14
CA PRO A 75 19.36 13.64 -0.40
C PRO A 75 18.78 13.14 -1.73
N THR A 76 19.63 12.94 -2.74
CA THR A 76 19.23 12.51 -4.10
C THR A 76 19.63 11.08 -4.41
N ASP A 77 20.45 10.47 -3.55
CA ASP A 77 20.99 9.12 -3.71
C ASP A 77 20.15 8.05 -2.99
N GLU A 78 18.97 8.43 -2.52
CA GLU A 78 17.98 7.56 -1.88
C GLU A 78 16.55 8.09 -2.07
N VAL A 79 15.57 7.20 -1.90
CA VAL A 79 14.14 7.54 -1.85
C VAL A 79 13.67 7.38 -0.40
N PRO A 80 13.11 8.41 0.25
CA PRO A 80 12.69 8.31 1.63
C PRO A 80 11.41 7.48 1.78
N THR A 81 11.22 6.91 2.97
CA THR A 81 9.94 6.33 3.37
C THR A 81 9.00 7.44 3.83
N LEU A 82 7.75 7.43 3.34
CA LEU A 82 6.71 8.37 3.76
C LEU A 82 5.77 7.70 4.78
N ALA A 83 5.60 8.33 5.94
CA ALA A 83 4.56 8.01 6.91
C ALA A 83 3.67 9.23 7.16
N THR A 84 2.40 9.01 7.50
CA THR A 84 1.47 10.09 7.89
C THR A 84 1.14 9.98 9.36
N ILE A 85 1.20 11.09 10.09
CA ILE A 85 0.85 11.13 11.51
C ILE A 85 -0.67 11.07 11.62
N LEU A 86 -1.19 9.94 12.06
CA LEU A 86 -2.64 9.75 12.27
C LEU A 86 -3.07 10.25 13.65
N ASP A 87 -2.20 10.09 14.65
CA ASP A 87 -2.47 10.46 16.04
C ASP A 87 -1.22 11.03 16.72
N LYS A 88 -1.17 12.35 16.82
CA LYS A 88 -0.07 13.09 17.46
C LYS A 88 0.08 12.78 18.95
N THR A 89 -0.98 12.34 19.63
CA THR A 89 -0.95 12.13 21.10
C THR A 89 -0.01 10.98 21.47
N LYS A 90 0.10 9.98 20.61
CA LYS A 90 0.99 8.82 20.78
C LYS A 90 2.46 9.14 20.58
N LEU A 91 2.78 10.29 19.99
CA LEU A 91 4.14 10.68 19.63
C LEU A 91 4.70 11.81 20.51
N GLN A 92 3.91 12.36 21.45
CA GLN A 92 4.30 13.50 22.29
C GLN A 92 5.51 13.23 23.19
N ALA A 93 5.75 11.97 23.56
CA ALA A 93 6.90 11.58 24.36
C ALA A 93 8.23 11.87 23.64
N GLN A 94 8.21 11.99 22.32
CA GLN A 94 9.39 12.26 21.51
C GLN A 94 9.48 13.75 21.18
N SER A 95 10.59 14.37 21.55
CA SER A 95 10.86 15.80 21.31
C SER A 95 10.76 16.21 19.84
N PHE A 96 10.96 15.27 18.92
CA PHE A 96 10.80 15.51 17.48
C PHE A 96 9.34 15.77 17.07
N PHE A 97 8.36 15.16 17.75
CA PHE A 97 6.94 15.24 17.38
C PHE A 97 6.09 16.15 18.28
N GLN A 98 6.69 16.90 19.23
CA GLN A 98 5.95 17.79 20.14
C GLN A 98 5.07 18.81 19.42
N THR A 99 5.51 19.32 18.27
CA THR A 99 4.77 20.31 17.46
C THR A 99 4.03 19.68 16.29
N ALA A 100 3.97 18.35 16.22
CA ALA A 100 3.31 17.62 15.14
C ALA A 100 1.78 17.75 15.22
N GLU A 101 1.15 17.75 14.06
CA GLU A 101 -0.31 17.71 13.89
C GLU A 101 -0.73 16.45 13.11
N ASN A 102 -1.97 16.03 13.30
CA ASN A 102 -2.52 14.93 12.53
C ASN A 102 -2.58 15.33 11.04
N GLY A 103 -2.12 14.46 10.16
CA GLY A 103 -1.95 14.74 8.73
C GLY A 103 -0.57 15.31 8.36
N ASP A 104 0.31 15.59 9.33
CA ASP A 104 1.72 15.85 9.03
C ASP A 104 2.35 14.59 8.42
N LYS A 105 3.26 14.81 7.46
CA LYS A 105 3.97 13.79 6.70
C LYS A 105 5.41 13.69 7.19
N LEU A 106 5.84 12.48 7.54
CA LEU A 106 7.20 12.16 7.95
C LEU A 106 7.94 11.50 6.79
N LEU A 107 9.01 12.15 6.32
CA LEU A 107 9.97 11.55 5.39
C LEU A 107 11.17 11.03 6.19
N ALA A 108 11.45 9.74 6.10
CA ALA A 108 12.61 9.11 6.72
C ALA A 108 13.63 8.72 5.65
N PHE A 109 14.81 9.33 5.72
CA PHE A 109 15.97 9.06 4.90
C PHE A 109 16.93 8.20 5.73
N THR A 110 16.90 6.89 5.53
CA THR A 110 17.62 5.94 6.38
C THR A 110 19.10 5.81 6.02
N LYS A 111 19.50 6.17 4.79
CA LYS A 111 20.90 6.14 4.38
C LYS A 111 21.65 7.38 4.86
N SER A 112 21.05 8.57 4.71
CA SER A 112 21.60 9.82 5.24
C SER A 112 21.27 10.09 6.71
N MET A 113 20.52 9.18 7.34
CA MET A 113 20.14 9.24 8.76
C MET A 113 19.41 10.55 9.09
N GLN A 114 18.41 10.91 8.30
CA GLN A 114 17.67 12.16 8.43
C GLN A 114 16.15 11.93 8.42
N ALA A 115 15.44 12.54 9.35
CA ALA A 115 13.99 12.59 9.40
C ALA A 115 13.49 14.01 9.17
N ILE A 116 12.49 14.17 8.31
CA ILE A 116 11.87 15.46 7.98
C ILE A 116 10.37 15.36 8.26
N LEU A 117 9.89 16.23 9.16
CA LEU A 117 8.47 16.40 9.45
C LEU A 117 7.94 17.57 8.61
N TYR A 118 7.03 17.29 7.70
CA TYR A 118 6.44 18.24 6.77
C TYR A 118 4.93 18.36 6.99
N ARG A 119 4.40 19.59 6.95
CA ARG A 119 2.97 19.88 7.06
C ARG A 119 2.39 20.27 5.70
N PRO A 120 1.57 19.42 5.07
CA PRO A 120 0.96 19.72 3.77
C PRO A 120 0.02 20.92 3.79
N SER A 121 -0.72 21.13 4.89
CA SER A 121 -1.74 22.19 4.99
C SER A 121 -1.16 23.61 4.94
N THR A 122 0.05 23.80 5.46
CA THR A 122 0.74 25.09 5.46
C THR A 122 1.94 25.13 4.50
N ASN A 123 2.24 24.02 3.82
CA ASN A 123 3.43 23.82 2.99
C ASN A 123 4.72 24.22 3.71
N LYS A 124 4.96 23.65 4.90
CA LYS A 124 6.12 23.99 5.74
C LYS A 124 6.82 22.73 6.25
N ILE A 125 8.15 22.81 6.33
CA ILE A 125 8.94 21.87 7.12
C ILE A 125 8.80 22.29 8.58
N ILE A 126 8.23 21.41 9.40
CA ILE A 126 8.01 21.63 10.83
C ILE A 126 9.29 21.36 11.60
N LYS A 127 9.99 20.26 11.27
CA LYS A 127 11.22 19.88 11.96
C LYS A 127 12.08 18.97 11.11
N VAL A 128 13.39 19.07 11.29
CA VAL A 128 14.38 18.15 10.73
C VAL A 128 15.25 17.65 11.88
N ALA A 129 15.50 16.35 11.92
CA ALA A 129 16.36 15.75 12.94
C ALA A 129 17.19 14.62 12.35
N PRO A 130 18.39 14.37 12.90
CA PRO A 130 19.11 13.13 12.62
C PRO A 130 18.32 11.93 13.16
N ILE A 131 18.39 10.82 12.44
CA ILE A 131 17.97 9.51 12.92
C ILE A 131 19.18 8.91 13.62
N TYR A 132 19.01 8.49 14.86
CA TYR A 132 19.98 7.67 15.56
C TYR A 132 19.40 6.26 15.61
N ILE A 133 20.10 5.32 14.96
CA ILE A 133 19.80 3.90 15.12
C ILE A 133 20.69 3.44 16.27
N ASP A 134 20.12 3.32 17.47
CA ASP A 134 20.79 2.59 18.54
C ASP A 134 20.84 1.12 18.14
N THR A 135 21.99 0.67 17.64
CA THR A 135 22.22 -0.74 17.30
C THR A 135 22.34 -1.64 18.53
N ASP A 136 22.25 -1.07 19.74
CA ASP A 136 22.37 -1.76 21.02
C ASP A 136 21.29 -1.33 22.02
N THR A 137 20.00 -1.36 21.69
CA THR A 137 18.92 -1.41 22.72
C THR A 137 17.61 -2.00 22.16
N THR A 138 17.50 -3.32 22.18
CA THR A 138 16.30 -4.02 22.72
C THR A 138 16.72 -5.04 23.77
N ALA A 139 17.53 -4.57 24.71
CA ALA A 139 17.51 -5.03 26.09
C ALA A 139 17.88 -3.81 26.95
N GLN A 140 16.97 -3.36 27.82
CA GLN A 140 17.18 -3.40 29.27
C GLN A 140 16.42 -2.30 30.04
N SER A 141 15.45 -2.75 30.84
CA SER A 141 15.20 -2.31 32.22
C SER A 141 15.00 -3.62 33.01
N GLY A 142 15.85 -4.05 33.95
CA GLY A 142 17.10 -3.52 34.46
C GLY A 142 17.91 -4.63 35.19
N ALA A 143 19.22 -4.36 35.32
CA ALA A 143 20.19 -4.75 36.37
C ALA A 143 20.38 -6.23 36.76
N THR A 144 21.57 -6.79 37.05
CA THR A 144 23.00 -6.39 37.00
C THR A 144 23.82 -7.63 37.44
N THR A 145 24.89 -7.95 36.68
CA THR A 145 26.19 -8.60 37.07
C THR A 145 26.19 -10.02 37.68
N GLN A 146 26.79 -11.00 36.99
CA GLN A 146 28.17 -11.50 37.21
C GLN A 146 28.53 -12.66 36.28
N GLU A 147 29.82 -12.68 35.97
CA GLU A 147 30.60 -13.51 35.05
C GLU A 147 31.14 -14.74 35.80
N GLU A 148 30.90 -15.97 35.30
CA GLU A 148 31.85 -17.12 35.22
C GLU A 148 31.14 -18.46 34.91
N THR A 149 31.69 -19.17 33.90
CA THR A 149 32.04 -20.61 33.81
C THR A 149 31.24 -21.59 34.71
N VAL A 150 30.55 -22.65 34.27
CA VAL A 150 31.00 -23.91 33.60
C VAL A 150 29.75 -24.71 33.15
N ALA A 151 29.84 -25.47 32.05
CA ALA A 151 28.81 -26.41 31.56
C ALA A 151 28.67 -27.69 32.44
N PRO A 152 27.74 -28.62 32.17
CA PRO A 152 26.35 -28.55 31.67
C PRO A 152 25.35 -29.27 32.62
N VAL A 153 24.10 -28.82 32.73
CA VAL A 153 23.04 -29.62 33.38
C VAL A 153 21.76 -29.56 32.55
N ILE A 154 21.34 -30.74 32.12
CA ILE A 154 20.06 -31.05 31.48
C ILE A 154 18.98 -30.90 32.55
N VAL A 155 18.06 -29.95 32.36
CA VAL A 155 16.73 -29.97 32.99
C VAL A 155 15.73 -29.37 32.00
N GLU A 156 14.71 -30.15 31.66
CA GLU A 156 13.48 -29.67 31.05
C GLU A 156 12.81 -28.67 31.99
N GLU A 157 12.72 -27.40 31.59
CA GLU A 157 11.70 -26.47 32.06
C GLU A 157 11.22 -25.60 30.89
N GLU A 158 9.91 -25.55 30.74
CA GLU A 158 9.16 -24.83 29.73
C GLU A 158 9.57 -23.36 29.68
N SER A 159 10.31 -22.98 28.65
CA SER A 159 10.63 -21.59 28.36
C SER A 159 9.42 -20.93 27.69
N PRO A 160 8.92 -19.77 28.17
CA PRO A 160 7.88 -19.05 27.48
C PRO A 160 8.43 -18.60 26.12
N VAL A 161 7.79 -19.09 25.06
CA VAL A 161 8.05 -18.74 23.67
C VAL A 161 8.11 -17.22 23.50
N SER A 162 9.31 -16.70 23.26
CA SER A 162 9.46 -15.34 22.75
C SER A 162 8.99 -15.37 21.30
N THR A 163 7.73 -15.00 21.07
CA THR A 163 7.16 -14.80 19.74
C THR A 163 7.77 -13.54 19.14
N THR A 164 8.99 -13.65 18.62
CA THR A 164 9.63 -12.61 17.82
C THR A 164 8.79 -12.44 16.56
N SER A 165 8.16 -11.27 16.40
CA SER A 165 7.35 -10.96 15.21
C SER A 165 8.29 -10.77 14.02
N LEU A 166 8.16 -11.65 13.02
CA LEU A 166 9.00 -11.70 11.84
C LEU A 166 8.76 -10.50 10.92
N ARG A 167 9.82 -9.82 10.46
CA ARG A 167 9.72 -8.67 9.54
C ARG A 167 9.89 -9.12 8.09
N ILE A 168 8.93 -8.81 7.23
CA ILE A 168 8.88 -9.30 5.84
C ILE A 168 8.79 -8.14 4.85
N ALA A 169 9.59 -8.19 3.79
CA ALA A 169 9.48 -7.34 2.61
C ALA A 169 8.84 -8.12 1.44
N TYR A 170 8.01 -7.45 0.65
CA TYR A 170 7.27 -8.03 -0.47
C TYR A 170 7.63 -7.30 -1.77
N TYR A 171 8.35 -7.99 -2.65
CA TYR A 171 8.76 -7.50 -3.95
C TYR A 171 7.92 -8.12 -5.06
N ASN A 172 7.51 -7.30 -6.01
CA ASN A 172 6.82 -7.75 -7.21
C ASN A 172 7.80 -7.94 -8.37
N GLY A 173 8.11 -9.19 -8.69
CA GLY A 173 8.94 -9.59 -9.84
C GLY A 173 8.14 -10.08 -11.05
N SER A 174 6.82 -10.06 -11.01
CA SER A 174 5.95 -10.66 -12.04
C SER A 174 5.66 -9.74 -13.24
N GLY A 175 5.85 -8.42 -13.07
CA GLY A 175 5.37 -7.40 -14.02
C GLY A 175 3.84 -7.19 -14.03
N ILE A 176 3.09 -7.95 -13.22
CA ILE A 176 1.65 -7.81 -13.06
C ILE A 176 1.37 -6.85 -11.88
N PRO A 177 0.50 -5.84 -12.03
CA PRO A 177 0.17 -4.94 -10.92
C PRO A 177 -0.37 -5.68 -9.68
N ASN A 178 -0.07 -5.14 -8.49
CA ASN A 178 -0.62 -5.57 -7.19
C ASN A 178 -0.25 -6.99 -6.70
N VAL A 179 0.72 -7.68 -7.29
CA VAL A 179 1.09 -9.04 -6.85
C VAL A 179 1.77 -9.02 -5.46
N SER A 180 2.60 -8.03 -5.15
CA SER A 180 3.21 -7.89 -3.82
C SER A 180 2.16 -7.71 -2.72
N SER A 181 1.14 -6.87 -2.92
CA SER A 181 0.01 -6.70 -1.98
C SER A 181 -0.83 -7.95 -1.81
N GLN A 182 -1.08 -8.71 -2.89
CA GLN A 182 -1.79 -9.99 -2.79
C GLN A 182 -1.00 -11.04 -2.02
N THR A 183 0.32 -11.03 -2.20
CA THR A 183 1.24 -11.93 -1.50
C THR A 183 1.30 -11.57 -0.01
N GLU A 184 1.42 -10.28 0.31
CA GLU A 184 1.32 -9.77 1.69
C GLU A 184 0.02 -10.22 2.35
N LYS A 185 -1.13 -9.97 1.71
CA LYS A 185 -2.43 -10.34 2.24
C LYS A 185 -2.51 -11.84 2.53
N LYS A 186 -2.05 -12.68 1.60
CA LYS A 186 -2.05 -14.15 1.77
C LYS A 186 -1.18 -14.59 2.95
N VAL A 187 -0.07 -13.90 3.21
CA VAL A 187 0.78 -14.17 4.38
C VAL A 187 0.11 -13.71 5.66
N GLN A 188 -0.45 -12.49 5.69
CA GLN A 188 -1.11 -11.93 6.88
C GLN A 188 -2.41 -12.65 7.26
N ASP A 189 -3.13 -13.22 6.29
CA ASP A 189 -4.32 -14.04 6.56
C ASP A 189 -3.98 -15.32 7.36
N VAL A 190 -2.72 -15.77 7.33
CA VAL A 190 -2.23 -16.95 8.07
C VAL A 190 -1.37 -16.57 9.27
N TYR A 191 -0.55 -15.53 9.14
CA TYR A 191 0.41 -15.03 10.12
C TYR A 191 0.19 -13.54 10.38
N PRO A 192 -0.90 -13.16 11.09
CA PRO A 192 -1.25 -11.76 11.35
C PRO A 192 -0.24 -11.04 12.25
N GLU A 193 0.64 -11.76 12.94
CA GLU A 193 1.70 -11.24 13.79
C GLU A 193 2.96 -10.82 13.02
N TYR A 194 3.09 -11.19 11.74
CA TYR A 194 4.22 -10.79 10.91
C TYR A 194 4.11 -9.33 10.50
N GLN A 195 5.24 -8.63 10.53
CA GLN A 195 5.30 -7.19 10.25
C GLN A 195 5.74 -6.96 8.81
N THR A 196 4.92 -6.23 8.05
CA THR A 196 5.32 -5.74 6.73
C THR A 196 6.30 -4.58 6.87
N THR A 197 7.47 -4.71 6.24
CA THR A 197 8.49 -3.65 6.18
C THR A 197 8.41 -2.83 4.90
N LEU A 198 8.17 -3.48 3.76
CA LEU A 198 8.25 -2.84 2.45
C LEU A 198 7.39 -3.57 1.42
N LEU A 199 6.63 -2.80 0.63
CA LEU A 199 6.03 -3.25 -0.62
C LEU A 199 6.68 -2.49 -1.78
N ALA A 200 7.31 -3.22 -2.69
CA ALA A 200 8.01 -2.62 -3.82
C ALA A 200 7.91 -3.50 -5.07
N ASN A 201 8.35 -2.96 -6.21
CA ASN A 201 8.70 -3.78 -7.36
C ASN A 201 10.12 -4.32 -7.15
N ALA A 202 10.35 -5.54 -7.63
CA ALA A 202 11.70 -6.06 -7.79
C ALA A 202 12.41 -5.29 -8.92
N SER A 203 13.74 -5.38 -8.92
CA SER A 203 14.60 -4.76 -9.93
C SER A 203 14.41 -5.41 -11.30
N ALA A 204 14.19 -6.74 -11.31
CA ALA A 204 13.74 -7.48 -12.48
C ALA A 204 12.23 -7.81 -12.41
N GLN A 205 11.56 -7.88 -13.56
CA GLN A 205 10.10 -8.09 -13.66
C GLN A 205 9.72 -9.34 -14.49
N ASP A 206 10.67 -10.22 -14.72
CA ASP A 206 10.55 -11.43 -15.54
C ASP A 206 10.58 -12.73 -14.71
N TYR A 207 10.41 -12.63 -13.39
CA TYR A 207 10.36 -13.80 -12.51
C TYR A 207 9.18 -14.70 -12.86
N SER A 208 9.48 -15.95 -13.21
CA SER A 208 8.50 -16.99 -13.51
C SER A 208 8.04 -17.79 -12.30
N THR A 209 8.73 -17.64 -11.17
CA THR A 209 8.42 -18.34 -9.91
C THR A 209 8.58 -17.39 -8.75
N THR A 210 7.81 -17.64 -7.67
CA THR A 210 7.98 -16.89 -6.42
C THR A 210 9.17 -17.46 -5.64
N ILE A 211 9.99 -16.57 -5.09
CA ILE A 211 11.19 -16.90 -4.31
C ILE A 211 11.06 -16.28 -2.92
N VAL A 212 11.34 -17.07 -1.89
CA VAL A 212 11.46 -16.61 -0.50
C VAL A 212 12.92 -16.63 -0.11
N VAL A 213 13.42 -15.50 0.38
CA VAL A 213 14.83 -15.32 0.73
C VAL A 213 14.92 -14.90 2.18
N ASP A 214 15.62 -15.70 2.99
CA ASP A 214 16.04 -15.29 4.32
C ASP A 214 17.22 -14.33 4.20
N VAL A 215 16.92 -13.03 4.24
CA VAL A 215 17.93 -11.98 4.13
C VAL A 215 18.68 -11.76 5.43
N SER A 216 18.15 -12.20 6.58
CA SER A 216 18.87 -12.15 7.86
C SER A 216 19.87 -13.31 8.03
N GLY A 217 19.58 -14.45 7.42
CA GLY A 217 20.27 -15.72 7.64
C GLY A 217 19.90 -16.44 8.95
N GLN A 218 18.88 -15.95 9.68
CA GLN A 218 18.46 -16.47 10.99
C GLN A 218 17.07 -17.13 10.97
N HIS A 219 16.37 -17.12 9.82
CA HIS A 219 14.96 -17.51 9.69
C HIS A 219 14.73 -18.54 8.60
N ALA A 220 15.63 -19.52 8.50
CA ALA A 220 15.56 -20.57 7.48
C ALA A 220 14.29 -21.45 7.57
N MET A 221 13.77 -21.67 8.79
CA MET A 221 12.56 -22.46 9.02
C MET A 221 11.30 -21.69 8.58
N GLU A 222 11.22 -20.41 8.92
CA GLU A 222 10.14 -19.51 8.53
C GLU A 222 10.12 -19.30 7.02
N ALA A 223 11.29 -19.12 6.39
CA ALA A 223 11.41 -19.04 4.94
C ALA A 223 10.87 -20.30 4.24
N THR A 224 11.17 -21.49 4.77
CA THR A 224 10.65 -22.76 4.25
C THR A 224 9.12 -22.86 4.40
N THR A 225 8.61 -22.39 5.54
CA THR A 225 7.18 -22.40 5.84
C THR A 225 6.40 -21.46 4.93
N LEU A 226 6.90 -20.24 4.76
CA LEU A 226 6.35 -19.25 3.82
C LEU A 226 6.42 -19.76 2.37
N ALA A 227 7.53 -20.39 1.98
CA ALA A 227 7.66 -20.97 0.65
C ALA A 227 6.58 -22.03 0.38
N LYS A 228 6.34 -22.91 1.34
CA LYS A 228 5.27 -23.92 1.25
C LYS A 228 3.88 -23.30 1.17
N LEU A 229 3.59 -22.29 1.99
CA LEU A 229 2.30 -21.56 1.96
C LEU A 229 2.04 -20.92 0.59
N LEU A 230 3.09 -20.37 -0.01
CA LEU A 230 2.99 -19.61 -1.25
C LEU A 230 3.12 -20.46 -2.52
N GLY A 231 3.54 -21.73 -2.40
CA GLY A 231 3.93 -22.53 -3.57
C GLY A 231 5.22 -22.02 -4.22
N ALA A 232 6.09 -21.42 -3.41
CA ALA A 232 7.32 -20.77 -3.80
C ALA A 232 8.54 -21.65 -3.50
N THR A 233 9.72 -21.18 -3.89
CA THR A 233 11.00 -21.83 -3.58
C THR A 233 11.82 -20.98 -2.61
N VAL A 234 12.60 -21.61 -1.73
CA VAL A 234 13.58 -20.89 -0.93
C VAL A 234 14.86 -20.74 -1.75
N GLY A 235 15.44 -19.54 -1.75
CA GLY A 235 16.65 -19.25 -2.52
C GLY A 235 17.48 -18.12 -1.93
N LEU A 236 18.60 -17.83 -2.61
CA LEU A 236 19.39 -16.63 -2.34
C LEU A 236 18.74 -15.41 -3.00
N LEU A 237 19.09 -14.22 -2.50
CA LEU A 237 18.69 -12.98 -3.15
C LEU A 237 19.24 -12.95 -4.59
N PRO A 238 18.39 -12.84 -5.63
CA PRO A 238 18.86 -12.81 -7.01
C PRO A 238 19.83 -11.65 -7.27
N PRO A 239 20.83 -11.85 -8.15
CA PRO A 239 21.82 -10.81 -8.43
C PRO A 239 21.16 -9.58 -9.05
N GLY A 240 21.54 -8.40 -8.57
CA GLY A 240 20.98 -7.12 -9.02
C GLY A 240 19.75 -6.65 -8.25
N GLU A 241 19.20 -7.48 -7.35
CA GLU A 241 18.14 -7.06 -6.45
C GLU A 241 18.65 -6.26 -5.25
N VAL A 242 17.84 -5.32 -4.79
CA VAL A 242 18.14 -4.50 -3.61
C VAL A 242 17.76 -5.26 -2.36
N ARG A 243 18.74 -5.50 -1.47
CA ARG A 243 18.49 -6.12 -0.16
C ARG A 243 17.64 -5.18 0.72
N PRO A 244 16.44 -5.58 1.18
CA PRO A 244 15.63 -4.77 2.10
C PRO A 244 16.15 -4.83 3.54
N ASP A 245 15.78 -3.84 4.35
CA ASP A 245 15.83 -3.93 5.82
C ASP A 245 14.64 -4.75 6.33
N ALA A 246 14.76 -6.08 6.17
CA ALA A 246 13.79 -7.06 6.60
C ALA A 246 14.51 -8.36 6.99
N ASP A 247 13.79 -9.25 7.66
CA ASP A 247 14.31 -10.56 8.04
C ASP A 247 14.14 -11.55 6.88
N ILE A 248 13.03 -11.44 6.16
CA ILE A 248 12.73 -12.19 4.93
C ILE A 248 12.28 -11.24 3.82
N VAL A 249 12.67 -11.54 2.58
CA VAL A 249 12.07 -10.93 1.38
C VAL A 249 11.41 -11.99 0.51
N ILE A 250 10.19 -11.70 0.06
CA ILE A 250 9.43 -12.54 -0.86
C ILE A 250 9.37 -11.81 -2.20
N ILE A 251 9.91 -12.43 -3.25
CA ILE A 251 9.89 -11.92 -4.62
C ILE A 251 8.86 -12.73 -5.41
N SER A 252 7.71 -12.11 -5.71
CA SER A 252 6.59 -12.79 -6.37
C SER A 252 6.76 -12.85 -7.88
N GLY A 253 6.71 -14.07 -8.44
CA GLY A 253 6.74 -14.33 -9.87
C GLY A 253 5.34 -14.44 -10.50
N LYS A 254 5.30 -14.70 -11.81
CA LYS A 254 4.08 -14.89 -12.62
C LYS A 254 3.30 -16.15 -12.26
#